data_AF-A0A4Y7ZKQ1-F1
#
_entry.id   AF-A0A4Y7ZKQ1-F1
#
_cell.length_a   1.000
_cell.length_b   1.000
_cell.length_c   1.000
_cell.angle_alpha   90.00
_cell.angle_beta   90.00
_cell.angle_gamma   90.00
#
_symmetry.space_group_name_H-M   'P 1'
#
loop_
_entity.id
_entity.type
_entity.pdbx_description
1 polymer ?
#
loop_
_entity_poly.entity_id
_entity_poly.type
_entity_poly.pdbx_seq_one_letter_code
_entity_poly.pdbx_strand_id
1 'polypeptide(L)'
;MYQLPEARKIIESTLENYKHEFHDLVKRYADYCINKNQKYCDFFVDIATLMNGGWGISSEHYTDCLPEFREFDWYEILLIDEERDPESLYIPLLNQSYKIGYLWIERQLAILKIEIQCIEIRLYHNGNGEYQKLV
;
A
#
# COMPACT_ATOMS: atom_id res chain seq x y z
N MET A 1 -2.72 14.97 -18.19
CA MET A 1 -3.39 13.75 -17.74
C MET A 1 -3.06 12.60 -18.70
N TYR A 2 -2.61 11.47 -18.17
CA TYR A 2 -2.08 10.32 -18.92
C TYR A 2 -3.18 9.40 -19.48
N GLN A 3 -2.86 8.63 -20.52
CA GLN A 3 -3.70 7.50 -20.93
C GLN A 3 -3.53 6.30 -20.00
N LEU A 4 -4.54 5.43 -19.86
CA LEU A 4 -4.53 4.26 -18.95
C LEU A 4 -3.26 3.37 -19.08
N PRO A 5 -2.73 3.07 -20.28
CA PRO A 5 -1.51 2.26 -20.39
C PRO A 5 -0.24 2.98 -19.94
N GLU A 6 -0.17 4.30 -20.09
CA GLU A 6 0.96 5.13 -19.65
C GLU A 6 0.92 5.30 -18.13
N ALA A 7 -0.26 5.62 -17.59
CA ALA A 7 -0.50 5.70 -16.16
C ALA A 7 -0.10 4.39 -15.46
N ARG A 8 -0.49 3.24 -16.02
CA ARG A 8 -0.07 1.92 -15.50
C ARG A 8 1.43 1.78 -15.34
N LYS A 9 2.21 2.15 -16.37
CA LYS A 9 3.67 2.05 -16.34
C LYS A 9 4.27 2.97 -15.29
N ILE A 10 3.74 4.19 -15.16
CA ILE A 10 4.15 5.14 -14.13
C ILE A 10 3.88 4.54 -12.75
N ILE A 11 2.67 4.04 -12.50
CA ILE A 11 2.27 3.43 -11.22
C ILE A 11 3.20 2.25 -10.87
N GLU A 12 3.39 1.30 -11.79
CA GLU A 12 4.24 0.13 -11.56
C GLU A 12 5.71 0.53 -11.31
N SER A 13 6.24 1.50 -12.08
CA SER A 13 7.62 1.98 -11.90
C SER A 13 7.80 2.72 -10.58
N THR A 14 6.83 3.53 -10.18
CA THR A 14 6.88 4.24 -8.90
C THR A 14 6.88 3.22 -7.76
N LEU A 15 5.95 2.26 -7.75
CA LEU A 15 5.89 1.23 -6.71
C LEU A 15 7.20 0.44 -6.56
N GLU A 16 7.83 0.04 -7.67
CA GLU A 16 9.12 -0.66 -7.60
C GLU A 16 10.25 0.19 -7.01
N ASN A 17 10.22 1.52 -7.16
CA ASN A 17 11.23 2.40 -6.53
C ASN A 17 11.14 2.39 -5.00
N TYR A 18 9.96 2.18 -4.42
CA TYR A 18 9.75 2.12 -2.96
C TYR A 18 9.82 0.71 -2.39
N LYS A 19 10.17 -0.28 -3.22
CA LYS A 19 10.18 -1.68 -2.81
C LYS A 19 11.06 -1.93 -1.59
N HIS A 20 12.24 -1.31 -1.56
CA HIS A 20 13.19 -1.54 -0.49
C HIS A 20 12.69 -0.97 0.83
N GLU A 21 12.20 0.27 0.81
CA GLU A 21 11.63 0.98 1.94
C GLU A 21 10.42 0.21 2.49
N PHE A 22 9.53 -0.27 1.61
CA PHE A 22 8.40 -1.12 2.00
C PHE A 22 8.86 -2.40 2.70
N HIS A 23 9.85 -3.10 2.15
CA HIS A 23 10.39 -4.33 2.74
C HIS A 23 11.00 -4.09 4.12
N ASP A 24 11.79 -3.03 4.26
CA ASP A 24 12.42 -2.66 5.51
C ASP A 24 11.37 -2.28 6.57
N LEU A 25 10.31 -1.61 6.17
CA LEU A 25 9.18 -1.34 7.06
C LEU A 25 8.54 -2.62 7.59
N VAL A 26 8.16 -3.52 6.68
CA VAL A 26 7.48 -4.76 7.04
C VAL A 26 8.34 -5.58 8.00
N LYS A 27 9.66 -5.66 7.75
CA LYS A 27 10.62 -6.33 8.62
C LYS A 27 10.69 -5.68 10.01
N ARG A 28 10.88 -4.36 10.08
CA ARG A 28 10.90 -3.62 11.36
C ARG A 28 9.63 -3.85 12.18
N TYR A 29 8.47 -3.87 11.51
CA TYR A 29 7.21 -4.09 12.20
C TYR A 29 7.02 -5.55 12.64
N ALA A 30 7.39 -6.52 11.80
CA ALA A 30 7.38 -7.93 12.16
C ALA A 30 8.28 -8.19 13.39
N ASP A 31 9.48 -7.61 13.42
CA ASP A 31 10.40 -7.69 14.56
C ASP A 31 9.77 -7.08 15.82
N TYR A 32 9.10 -5.94 15.70
CA TYR A 32 8.36 -5.33 16.80
C TYR A 32 7.29 -6.29 17.34
N CYS A 33 6.47 -6.87 16.47
CA CYS A 33 5.41 -7.81 16.85
C CYS A 33 5.98 -9.08 17.51
N ILE A 34 7.08 -9.63 16.98
CA ILE A 34 7.80 -10.77 17.57
C ILE A 34 8.29 -10.42 18.98
N ASN A 35 8.93 -9.26 19.16
CA ASN A 35 9.42 -8.79 20.45
C ASN A 35 8.29 -8.55 21.47
N LYS A 36 7.07 -8.32 21.01
CA LYS A 36 5.86 -8.21 21.83
C LYS A 36 5.16 -9.57 22.06
N ASN A 37 5.76 -10.68 21.63
CA ASN A 37 5.18 -12.03 21.65
C ASN A 37 3.82 -12.11 20.95
N GLN A 38 3.62 -11.31 19.90
CA GLN A 38 2.43 -11.40 19.07
C GLN A 38 2.55 -12.58 18.11
N LYS A 39 1.41 -13.24 17.85
CA LYS A 39 1.33 -14.33 16.87
C LYS A 39 1.14 -13.84 15.43
N TYR A 40 0.68 -12.59 15.29
CA TYR A 40 0.25 -11.99 14.04
C TYR A 40 0.83 -10.59 13.88
N CYS A 41 1.12 -10.22 12.65
CA CYS A 41 1.60 -8.91 12.22
C CYS A 41 0.65 -8.40 11.14
N ASP A 42 -0.19 -7.42 11.49
CA ASP A 42 -1.28 -6.97 10.64
C ASP A 42 -0.89 -5.77 9.80
N PHE A 43 -1.28 -5.75 8.54
CA PHE A 43 -1.14 -4.61 7.64
C PHE A 43 -2.52 -4.22 7.15
N PHE A 44 -2.86 -2.94 7.22
CA PHE A 44 -4.17 -2.40 6.86
C PHE A 44 -4.02 -1.47 5.68
N VAL A 45 -4.78 -1.74 4.62
CA VAL A 45 -4.85 -0.88 3.44
C VAL A 45 -6.30 -0.42 3.31
N ASP A 46 -6.52 0.88 3.44
CA ASP A 46 -7.77 1.50 3.02
C ASP A 46 -7.55 2.30 1.74
N ILE A 47 -8.61 2.41 0.94
CA ILE A 47 -8.56 3.04 -0.38
C ILE A 47 -8.10 4.50 -0.25
N ALA A 48 -8.69 5.28 0.65
CA ALA A 48 -8.37 6.70 0.78
C ALA A 48 -6.90 6.91 1.18
N THR A 49 -6.41 6.12 2.13
CA THR A 49 -5.02 6.16 2.59
C THR A 49 -4.06 5.72 1.49
N LEU A 50 -4.33 4.62 0.77
CA LEU A 50 -3.48 4.21 -0.36
C LEU A 50 -3.50 5.24 -1.49
N MET A 51 -4.65 5.88 -1.73
CA MET A 51 -4.80 6.92 -2.74
C MET A 51 -4.01 8.20 -2.41
N ASN A 52 -3.73 8.43 -1.13
CA ASN A 52 -2.90 9.53 -0.62
C ASN A 52 -1.52 9.04 -0.15
N GLY A 53 -1.13 7.84 -0.59
CA GLY A 53 0.20 7.30 -0.36
C GLY A 53 0.51 6.74 1.01
N GLY A 54 -0.45 6.76 1.94
CA GLY A 54 -0.31 6.09 3.21
C GLY A 54 -0.63 4.59 3.12
N TRP A 55 -0.18 3.85 4.13
CA TRP A 55 -0.71 2.53 4.46
C TRP A 55 -0.62 2.30 5.97
N GLY A 56 -1.62 1.64 6.54
CA GLY A 56 -1.75 1.38 7.96
C GLY A 56 -0.96 0.15 8.39
N ILE A 57 -0.25 0.26 9.49
CA ILE A 57 0.49 -0.85 10.11
C ILE A 57 -0.32 -1.47 11.27
N SER A 58 -1.36 -0.78 11.74
CA SER A 58 -2.42 -1.41 12.54
C SER A 58 -3.72 -0.63 12.37
N SER A 59 -4.85 -1.25 12.71
CA SER A 59 -6.15 -0.57 12.76
C SER A 59 -6.26 0.45 13.90
N GLU A 60 -5.36 0.38 14.88
CA GLU A 60 -5.40 1.18 16.11
C GLU A 60 -4.37 2.32 16.12
N HIS A 61 -3.31 2.23 15.30
CA HIS A 61 -2.28 3.25 15.20
C HIS A 61 -2.47 4.01 13.90
N TYR A 62 -2.77 5.30 14.05
CA TYR A 62 -2.71 6.28 12.98
C TYR A 62 -1.41 6.10 12.19
N THR A 63 -1.54 6.18 10.87
CA THR A 63 -0.52 6.22 9.81
C THR A 63 0.50 7.35 9.95
N ASP A 64 0.56 7.99 11.11
CA ASP A 64 1.38 9.15 11.33
C ASP A 64 2.80 8.75 11.73
N CYS A 65 3.73 9.16 10.87
CA CYS A 65 5.15 9.37 11.12
C CYS A 65 6.13 8.28 10.68
N LEU A 66 5.90 7.66 9.52
CA LEU A 66 7.04 7.22 8.70
C LEU A 66 7.18 8.19 7.53
N PRO A 67 8.10 9.18 7.63
CA PRO A 67 8.33 10.17 6.59
C PRO A 67 8.59 9.54 5.21
N GLU A 68 9.14 8.33 5.19
CA GLU A 68 9.51 7.60 3.97
C GLU A 68 8.28 7.15 3.14
N PHE A 69 7.07 7.22 3.70
CA PHE A 69 5.82 6.86 3.01
C PHE A 69 4.89 8.04 2.77
N ARG A 70 5.29 9.26 3.10
CA ARG A 70 4.48 10.47 2.86
C ARG A 70 4.36 10.87 1.37
N GLU A 71 4.85 10.08 0.43
CA GLU A 71 5.15 10.57 -0.93
C GLU A 71 4.59 9.69 -2.07
N PHE A 72 3.47 9.01 -1.85
CA PHE A 72 2.70 8.36 -2.92
C PHE A 72 1.40 9.14 -3.20
N ASP A 73 1.52 10.43 -3.51
CA ASP A 73 0.37 11.21 -3.98
C ASP A 73 0.05 10.82 -5.43
N TRP A 74 -0.92 9.93 -5.63
CA TRP A 74 -1.32 9.51 -6.98
C TRP A 74 -1.89 10.66 -7.80
N TYR A 75 -2.47 11.69 -7.17
CA TYR A 75 -2.95 12.86 -7.88
C TYR A 75 -1.76 13.61 -8.49
N GLU A 76 -0.71 13.85 -7.71
CA GLU A 76 0.52 14.47 -8.19
C GLU A 76 1.22 13.59 -9.26
N ILE A 77 1.42 12.31 -8.97
CA ILE A 77 2.12 11.37 -9.86
C ILE A 77 1.41 11.24 -11.23
N LEU A 78 0.07 11.25 -11.23
CA LEU A 78 -0.73 11.11 -12.45
C LEU A 78 -1.12 12.44 -13.08
N LEU A 79 -0.65 13.56 -12.51
CA LEU A 79 -0.97 14.92 -12.94
C LEU A 79 -2.49 15.16 -13.02
N ILE A 80 -3.20 14.71 -12.00
CA ILE A 80 -4.63 14.90 -11.81
C ILE A 80 -4.82 16.18 -11.00
N ASP A 81 -5.64 17.08 -11.52
CA ASP A 81 -6.05 18.32 -10.87
C ASP A 81 -7.56 18.26 -10.64
N GLU A 82 -8.00 17.96 -9.42
CA GLU A 82 -9.43 17.76 -9.11
C GLU A 82 -10.29 19.01 -9.36
N GLU A 83 -9.70 20.21 -9.29
CA GLU A 83 -10.42 21.46 -9.55
C GLU A 83 -10.65 21.68 -11.05
N ARG A 84 -9.77 21.13 -11.90
CA ARG A 84 -9.77 21.34 -13.35
C ARG A 84 -10.32 20.16 -14.14
N ASP A 85 -9.98 18.94 -13.74
CA ASP A 85 -10.19 17.74 -14.54
C ASP A 85 -11.53 17.09 -14.15
N PRO A 86 -12.42 16.74 -15.10
CA PRO A 86 -13.67 16.05 -14.79
C PRO A 86 -13.45 14.68 -14.15
N GLU A 87 -14.26 14.33 -13.15
CA GLU A 87 -14.27 13.02 -12.47
C GLU A 87 -14.25 11.82 -13.42
N SER A 88 -15.00 11.89 -14.52
CA SER A 88 -15.09 10.82 -15.52
C SER A 88 -13.74 10.49 -16.17
N LEU A 89 -12.78 11.42 -16.13
CA LEU A 89 -11.45 11.25 -16.68
C LEU A 89 -10.46 10.66 -15.68
N TYR A 90 -10.52 11.05 -14.41
CA TYR A 90 -9.52 10.66 -13.43
C TYR A 90 -9.95 9.52 -12.50
N ILE A 91 -11.25 9.33 -12.22
CA ILE A 91 -11.74 8.20 -11.41
C ILE A 91 -11.27 6.84 -11.97
N PRO A 92 -11.31 6.57 -13.29
CA PRO A 92 -10.78 5.31 -13.82
C PRO A 92 -9.28 5.11 -13.56
N LEU A 93 -8.50 6.20 -13.60
CA LEU A 93 -7.07 6.18 -13.31
C LEU A 93 -6.81 5.89 -11.83
N LEU A 94 -7.53 6.56 -10.93
CA LEU A 94 -7.42 6.31 -9.49
C LEU A 94 -7.81 4.87 -9.13
N ASN A 95 -8.92 4.36 -9.68
CA ASN A 95 -9.34 2.97 -9.49
C ASN A 95 -8.29 1.96 -9.98
N GLN A 96 -7.66 2.24 -11.12
CA GLN A 96 -6.58 1.41 -11.63
C GLN A 96 -5.34 1.48 -10.73
N SER A 97 -5.00 2.67 -10.24
CA SER A 97 -3.86 2.90 -9.34
C SER A 97 -4.03 2.15 -8.03
N TYR A 98 -5.21 2.26 -7.43
CA TYR A 98 -5.60 1.47 -6.26
C TYR A 98 -5.41 -0.02 -6.51
N LYS A 99 -5.96 -0.56 -7.60
CA LYS A 99 -5.87 -1.99 -7.92
C LYS A 99 -4.43 -2.45 -8.10
N ILE A 100 -3.59 -1.69 -8.79
CA ILE A 100 -2.18 -2.03 -9.02
C ILE A 100 -1.41 -1.96 -7.70
N GLY A 101 -1.58 -0.88 -6.92
CA GLY A 101 -0.93 -0.70 -5.63
C GLY A 101 -1.29 -1.82 -4.65
N TYR A 102 -2.57 -2.19 -4.57
CA TYR A 102 -3.02 -3.29 -3.71
C TYR A 102 -2.37 -4.63 -4.09
N LEU A 103 -2.41 -5.00 -5.38
CA LEU A 103 -1.81 -6.26 -5.87
C LEU A 103 -0.29 -6.26 -5.66
N TRP A 104 0.36 -5.10 -5.79
CA TRP A 104 1.77 -4.96 -5.51
C TRP A 104 2.07 -5.21 -4.03
N ILE A 105 1.34 -4.58 -3.11
CA ILE A 105 1.47 -4.79 -1.66
C ILE A 105 1.30 -6.26 -1.30
N GLU A 106 0.21 -6.89 -1.77
CA GLU A 106 -0.07 -8.32 -1.54
C GLU A 106 1.13 -9.18 -1.98
N ARG A 107 1.67 -8.91 -3.17
CA ARG A 107 2.83 -9.64 -3.70
C ARG A 107 4.09 -9.43 -2.86
N GLN A 108 4.39 -8.20 -2.45
CA GLN A 108 5.58 -7.93 -1.64
C GLN A 108 5.46 -8.58 -0.24
N LEU A 109 4.29 -8.52 0.39
CA LEU A 109 4.05 -9.18 1.67
C LEU A 109 4.14 -10.71 1.56
N ALA A 110 3.65 -11.30 0.47
CA ALA A 110 3.79 -12.74 0.22
C ALA A 110 5.27 -13.15 0.10
N ILE A 111 6.09 -12.35 -0.59
CA ILE A 111 7.55 -12.57 -0.67
C ILE A 111 8.17 -12.53 0.74
N LEU A 112 7.86 -11.48 1.51
CA LEU A 112 8.43 -11.25 2.84
C LEU A 112 7.98 -12.30 3.86
N LYS A 113 6.77 -12.85 3.73
CA LYS A 113 6.27 -13.95 4.56
C LYS A 113 7.15 -15.20 4.46
N ILE A 114 7.80 -15.44 3.31
CA ILE A 114 8.73 -16.56 3.14
C ILE A 114 10.00 -16.33 3.97
N GLU A 115 10.44 -15.07 4.09
CA GLU A 115 11.61 -14.66 4.86
C GLU A 115 11.32 -14.58 6.37
N ILE A 116 10.12 -14.14 6.75
CA ILE A 116 9.69 -13.88 8.13
C ILE A 116 8.81 -15.05 8.61
N GLN A 117 9.44 -16.14 9.05
CA GLN A 117 8.72 -17.39 9.37
C GLN A 117 8.13 -17.44 10.79
N CYS A 118 8.61 -16.59 11.70
CA CYS A 118 8.26 -16.66 13.13
C CYS A 118 6.96 -15.92 13.48
N ILE A 119 6.31 -15.29 12.52
CA ILE A 119 5.08 -14.54 12.72
C ILE A 119 4.19 -14.59 11.48
N GLU A 120 2.88 -14.68 11.69
CA GLU A 120 1.92 -14.66 10.58
C GLU A 120 1.68 -13.22 10.11
N ILE A 121 2.02 -12.94 8.85
CA ILE A 121 1.71 -11.67 8.20
C ILE A 121 0.29 -11.71 7.64
N ARG A 122 -0.53 -10.71 7.97
CA ARG A 122 -1.93 -10.60 7.52
C ARG A 122 -2.15 -9.24 6.86
N LEU A 123 -2.88 -9.23 5.74
CA LEU A 123 -3.29 -8.01 5.04
C LEU A 123 -4.80 -7.84 5.17
N TYR A 124 -5.24 -6.66 5.56
CA TYR A 124 -6.64 -6.29 5.72
C TYR A 124 -7.01 -5.18 4.75
N HIS A 125 -8.17 -5.32 4.12
CA HIS A 125 -8.79 -4.24 3.38
C HIS A 125 -9.85 -3.55 4.24
N ASN A 126 -9.73 -2.23 4.41
CA ASN A 126 -10.67 -1.50 5.26
C ASN A 126 -12.09 -1.59 4.68
N GLY A 127 -13.05 -1.98 5.51
CA GLY A 127 -14.44 -2.25 5.10
C GLY A 127 -14.78 -3.72 4.88
N ASN A 128 -13.81 -4.64 4.90
CA ASN A 128 -14.09 -6.07 5.00
C ASN A 128 -13.40 -6.60 6.28
N GLY A 129 -14.16 -7.11 7.25
CA GLY A 129 -13.62 -7.62 8.52
C GLY A 129 -12.78 -8.90 8.37
N GLU A 130 -12.43 -9.27 7.14
CA GLU A 130 -11.71 -10.47 6.77
C GLU A 130 -10.29 -10.11 6.32
N TYR A 131 -9.33 -10.96 6.68
CA TYR A 131 -7.96 -10.82 6.19
C TYR A 131 -7.81 -11.52 4.84
N GLN A 132 -7.01 -10.91 3.95
CA GLN A 132 -6.58 -11.51 2.71
C GLN A 132 -5.56 -12.60 3.03
N LYS A 133 -5.80 -13.82 2.52
CA LYS A 133 -4.82 -14.89 2.60
C LYS A 133 -3.67 -14.59 1.64
N LEU A 134 -2.50 -14.27 2.19
CA LEU A 134 -1.26 -14.17 1.41
C LEU A 134 -0.88 -15.57 0.91
N VAL A 135 -0.97 -15.77 -0.41
CA VAL A 135 -0.64 -17.02 -1.14
C VAL A 135 0.85 -17.19 -1.26
#